data_AF-A0AA95FDS3-F1
#
_entry.id   AF-A0AA95FDS3-F1
#
_cell.length_a   1.000
_cell.length_b   1.000
_cell.length_c   1.000
_cell.angle_alpha   90.00
_cell.angle_beta   90.00
_cell.angle_gamma   90.00
#
_symmetry.space_group_name_H-M   'P 1'
#
loop_
_entity.id
_entity.type
_entity.pdbx_description
1 polymer ?
#
loop_
_entity_poly.entity_id
_entity_poly.type
_entity_poly.pdbx_seq_one_letter_code
_entity_poly.pdbx_strand_id
1 'polypeptide(L)'
;MYRHLRITSASSKVGVLIVAAIAIVMAGIGLSLIDVRLGYLVATALTVATVLFAARTFRGPSESHLSRPWWRMTATPAGGYTLGVLLLLQAAGTAFGLVSGTAPTVAWVGVTIGAIIAAGYLHSARRLSVSSAAPRS
;
A
#
# COMPACT_ATOMS: atom_id res chain seq x y z
N MET A 1 -16.61 22.70 -3.50
CA MET A 1 -17.22 21.38 -3.77
C MET A 1 -16.18 20.50 -4.45
N TYR A 2 -15.29 19.86 -3.68
CA TYR A 2 -14.23 18.98 -4.23
C TYR A 2 -14.82 17.61 -4.56
N ARG A 3 -14.99 17.33 -5.85
CA ARG A 3 -15.37 16.01 -6.35
C ARG A 3 -14.18 15.08 -6.14
N HIS A 4 -14.15 14.35 -5.02
CA HIS A 4 -13.09 13.38 -4.75
C HIS A 4 -13.00 12.39 -5.93
N LEU A 5 -11.81 12.28 -6.52
CA LEU A 5 -11.53 11.35 -7.62
C LEU A 5 -11.79 9.91 -7.14
N ARG A 6 -12.70 9.21 -7.82
CA ARG A 6 -13.14 7.85 -7.46
C ARG A 6 -12.85 6.90 -8.61
N ILE A 7 -12.09 5.84 -8.31
CA ILE A 7 -11.77 4.81 -9.28
C ILE A 7 -12.43 3.51 -8.82
N THR A 8 -13.48 3.10 -9.55
CA THR A 8 -14.28 1.91 -9.23
C THR A 8 -13.92 0.73 -10.13
N SER A 9 -13.65 0.99 -11.41
CA SER A 9 -13.24 -0.02 -12.38
C SER A 9 -11.97 -0.75 -11.97
N ALA A 10 -11.99 -2.08 -12.04
CA ALA A 10 -10.83 -2.92 -11.75
C ALA A 10 -9.67 -2.64 -12.71
N SER A 11 -9.95 -2.48 -14.02
CA SER A 11 -8.93 -2.21 -15.03
C SER A 11 -8.23 -0.87 -14.78
N SER A 12 -8.98 0.17 -14.40
CA SER A 12 -8.40 1.48 -14.08
C SER A 12 -7.54 1.43 -12.82
N LYS A 13 -7.94 0.67 -11.79
CA LYS A 13 -7.12 0.47 -10.58
C LYS A 13 -5.81 -0.22 -10.91
N VAL A 14 -5.88 -1.31 -11.67
CA VAL A 14 -4.70 -2.06 -12.11
C VAL A 14 -3.78 -1.18 -12.95
N GLY A 15 -4.34 -0.42 -13.91
CA GLY A 15 -3.57 0.52 -14.73
C GLY A 15 -2.83 1.57 -13.90
N VAL A 16 -3.50 2.19 -12.93
CA VAL A 16 -2.87 3.14 -12.00
C VAL A 16 -1.74 2.50 -11.20
N LEU A 17 -1.95 1.28 -10.68
CA LEU A 17 -0.92 0.57 -9.91
C LEU A 17 0.28 0.16 -10.77
N ILE A 18 0.07 -0.26 -12.02
CA ILE A 18 1.15 -0.60 -12.95
C ILE A 18 1.98 0.65 -13.26
N VAL A 19 1.33 1.75 -13.63
CA VAL A 19 2.03 3.02 -13.93
C VAL A 19 2.80 3.51 -12.70
N ALA A 20 2.19 3.48 -11.52
CA ALA A 20 2.86 3.86 -10.28
C ALA A 20 4.06 2.94 -9.98
N ALA A 21 3.92 1.62 -10.14
CA ALA A 21 5.02 0.68 -9.92
C ALA A 21 6.20 0.94 -10.87
N ILE A 22 5.94 1.16 -12.16
CA ILE A 22 6.98 1.50 -13.14
C ILE A 22 7.65 2.83 -12.74
N ALA A 23 6.87 3.86 -12.43
CA ALA A 23 7.40 5.17 -12.04
C ALA A 23 8.27 5.09 -10.76
N ILE A 24 7.84 4.33 -9.76
CA ILE A 24 8.60 4.10 -8.51
C ILE A 24 9.94 3.42 -8.81
N VAL A 25 9.93 2.36 -9.61
CA VAL A 25 11.15 1.61 -9.97
C VAL A 25 12.10 2.50 -10.77
N MET A 26 11.60 3.20 -11.79
CA MET A 26 12.41 4.07 -12.63
C MET A 26 13.01 5.24 -11.84
N ALA A 27 12.22 5.88 -10.97
CA ALA A 27 12.72 6.95 -10.09
C ALA A 27 13.76 6.43 -9.09
N GLY A 28 13.50 5.26 -8.48
CA GLY A 28 14.42 4.62 -7.55
C GLY A 28 15.76 4.27 -8.20
N ILE A 29 15.73 3.61 -9.36
CA ILE A 29 16.95 3.28 -10.12
C ILE A 29 17.67 4.56 -10.54
N GLY A 30 16.97 5.49 -11.19
CA GLY A 30 17.59 6.71 -11.72
C GLY A 30 18.29 7.56 -10.66
N LEU A 31 17.65 7.73 -9.49
CA LEU A 31 18.25 8.46 -8.37
C LEU A 31 19.37 7.67 -7.68
N SER A 32 19.30 6.34 -7.68
CA SER A 32 20.36 5.48 -7.11
C SER A 32 21.67 5.54 -7.90
N LEU A 33 21.62 5.97 -9.17
CA LEU A 33 22.84 6.26 -9.96
C LEU A 33 23.62 7.46 -9.42
N ILE A 34 22.97 8.33 -8.65
CA ILE A 34 23.57 9.51 -8.02
C ILE A 34 23.91 9.20 -6.56
N ASP A 35 22.90 8.73 -5.81
CA ASP A 35 23.02 8.33 -4.41
C ASP A 35 22.00 7.22 -4.11
N VAL A 36 22.50 6.04 -3.74
CA VAL A 36 21.68 4.86 -3.43
C VAL A 36 20.67 5.14 -2.30
N ARG A 37 21.04 5.95 -1.30
CA ARG A 37 20.15 6.32 -0.19
C ARG A 37 19.02 7.20 -0.70
N LEU A 38 19.33 8.18 -1.55
CA LEU A 38 18.33 9.06 -2.14
C LEU A 38 17.32 8.27 -2.98
N GLY A 39 17.80 7.40 -3.87
CA GLY A 39 16.93 6.55 -4.69
C GLY A 39 16.03 5.66 -3.84
N TYR A 40 16.57 5.06 -2.79
CA TYR A 40 15.78 4.25 -1.87
C TYR A 40 14.70 5.06 -1.12
N LEU A 41 15.07 6.21 -0.57
CA LEU A 41 14.13 7.06 0.18
C LEU A 41 13.01 7.59 -0.71
N VAL A 42 13.31 8.02 -1.93
CA VAL A 42 12.31 8.50 -2.88
C VAL A 42 11.39 7.36 -3.34
N ALA A 43 11.93 6.19 -3.67
CA ALA A 43 11.10 5.03 -4.02
C ALA A 43 10.16 4.63 -2.87
N THR A 44 10.65 4.67 -1.63
CA THR A 44 9.85 4.40 -0.43
C THR A 44 8.74 5.45 -0.27
N ALA A 45 9.07 6.74 -0.40
CA ALA A 45 8.10 7.82 -0.29
C ALA A 45 7.00 7.75 -1.35
N LEU A 46 7.37 7.45 -2.60
CA LEU A 46 6.42 7.25 -3.70
C LEU A 46 5.53 6.02 -3.48
N THR A 47 6.07 4.95 -2.88
CA THR A 47 5.28 3.77 -2.49
C THR A 47 4.24 4.15 -1.44
N VAL A 48 4.62 4.89 -0.39
CA VAL A 48 3.69 5.39 0.63
C VAL A 48 2.61 6.26 0.01
N ALA A 49 2.99 7.21 -0.85
CA ALA A 49 2.06 8.10 -1.54
C ALA A 49 1.06 7.31 -2.40
N THR A 50 1.54 6.29 -3.13
CA THR A 50 0.72 5.41 -3.96
C THR A 50 -0.27 4.62 -3.12
N VAL A 51 0.17 4.03 -2.01
CA VAL A 51 -0.71 3.29 -1.09
C VAL A 51 -1.77 4.20 -0.51
N LEU A 52 -1.40 5.39 -0.02
CA LEU A 52 -2.34 6.36 0.53
C LEU A 52 -3.33 6.82 -0.54
N PHE A 53 -2.86 7.11 -1.74
CA PHE A 53 -3.70 7.48 -2.88
C PHE A 53 -4.70 6.37 -3.20
N ALA A 54 -4.24 5.12 -3.35
CA ALA A 54 -5.09 3.97 -3.63
C ALA A 54 -6.11 3.74 -2.51
N ALA A 55 -5.69 3.77 -1.25
CA ALA A 55 -6.57 3.58 -0.08
C ALA A 55 -7.68 4.63 0.01
N ARG A 56 -7.48 5.82 -0.56
CA ARG A 56 -8.46 6.93 -0.52
C ARG A 56 -9.31 7.06 -1.77
N THR A 57 -8.77 6.72 -2.95
CA THR A 57 -9.44 6.90 -4.24
C THR A 57 -10.08 5.62 -4.78
N PHE A 58 -9.53 4.44 -4.46
CA PHE A 58 -10.08 3.17 -4.94
C PHE A 58 -11.29 2.76 -4.09
N ARG A 59 -12.40 2.45 -4.76
CA ARG A 59 -13.65 2.08 -4.09
C ARG A 59 -14.21 0.76 -4.59
N GLY A 60 -14.82 -0.02 -3.69
CA GLY A 60 -15.52 -1.24 -4.06
C GLY A 60 -16.82 -0.95 -4.84
N PRO A 61 -17.33 -1.89 -5.66
CA PRO A 61 -18.57 -1.70 -6.41
C PRO A 61 -19.80 -1.42 -5.53
N SER A 62 -19.83 -2.02 -4.34
CA SER A 62 -20.93 -1.92 -3.36
C SER A 62 -20.61 -0.98 -2.19
N GLU A 63 -19.55 -0.17 -2.28
CA GLU A 63 -19.13 0.69 -1.18
C GLU A 63 -19.92 2.01 -1.17
N SER A 64 -20.41 2.41 0.01
CA SER A 64 -21.22 3.63 0.14
C SER A 64 -20.44 4.89 -0.25
N HIS A 65 -21.17 5.93 -0.63
CA HIS A 65 -20.60 7.22 -1.04
C HIS A 65 -20.13 8.09 0.12
N LEU A 66 -20.31 7.64 1.37
CA LEU A 66 -19.93 8.38 2.58
C LEU A 66 -18.41 8.45 2.74
N SER A 67 -17.97 9.40 3.57
CA SER A 67 -16.56 9.53 3.91
C SER A 67 -16.06 8.24 4.57
N ARG A 68 -14.89 7.78 4.13
CA ARG A 68 -14.33 6.52 4.61
C ARG A 68 -13.65 6.76 5.95
N PRO A 69 -13.89 5.92 6.97
CA PRO A 69 -13.10 5.98 8.18
C PRO A 69 -11.61 5.84 7.85
N TRP A 70 -10.77 6.64 8.51
CA TRP A 70 -9.34 6.72 8.19
C TRP A 70 -8.60 5.39 8.34
N TRP A 71 -9.11 4.48 9.18
CA TRP A 71 -8.57 3.14 9.41
C TRP A 71 -8.85 2.16 8.26
N ARG A 72 -9.82 2.43 7.38
CA ARG A 72 -10.25 1.49 6.34
C ARG A 72 -9.40 1.67 5.09
N MET A 73 -8.43 0.79 4.89
CA MET A 73 -7.50 0.85 3.75
C MET A 73 -8.04 0.15 2.49
N THR A 74 -8.98 -0.79 2.64
CA THR A 74 -9.56 -1.54 1.51
C THR A 74 -11.08 -1.71 1.61
N ALA A 75 -11.72 -2.08 0.50
CA ALA A 75 -13.16 -2.28 0.43
C ALA A 75 -13.61 -3.61 1.06
N THR A 76 -12.81 -4.66 0.91
CA THR A 76 -13.18 -6.03 1.31
C THR A 76 -12.19 -6.61 2.32
N PRO A 77 -12.64 -7.50 3.24
CA PRO A 77 -11.72 -8.17 4.15
C PRO A 77 -10.65 -8.98 3.43
N ALA A 78 -11.04 -9.74 2.41
CA ALA A 78 -10.13 -10.58 1.62
C ALA A 78 -8.99 -9.74 1.00
N GLY A 79 -9.30 -8.61 0.35
CA GLY A 79 -8.28 -7.73 -0.20
C GLY A 79 -7.34 -7.14 0.85
N GLY A 80 -7.82 -6.97 2.08
CA GLY A 80 -7.01 -6.46 3.19
C GLY A 80 -6.04 -7.50 3.71
N TYR A 81 -6.47 -8.76 3.84
CA TYR A 81 -5.57 -9.86 4.17
C TYR A 81 -4.54 -10.10 3.07
N THR A 82 -4.97 -10.15 1.80
CA THR A 82 -4.06 -10.36 0.67
C THR A 82 -2.99 -9.27 0.61
N LEU A 83 -3.37 -7.99 0.64
CA LEU A 83 -2.41 -6.89 0.60
C LEU A 83 -1.54 -6.83 1.87
N GLY A 84 -2.14 -7.05 3.04
CA GLY A 84 -1.41 -7.09 4.30
C GLY A 84 -0.31 -8.15 4.31
N VAL A 85 -0.63 -9.38 3.89
CA VAL A 85 0.33 -10.48 3.81
C VAL A 85 1.40 -10.22 2.75
N LEU A 86 1.03 -9.78 1.55
CA LEU A 86 2.00 -9.49 0.49
C LEU A 86 3.00 -8.41 0.90
N LEU A 87 2.53 -7.32 1.51
CA LEU A 87 3.40 -6.25 1.99
C LEU A 87 4.27 -6.69 3.17
N LEU A 88 3.75 -7.56 4.04
CA LEU A 88 4.54 -8.14 5.12
C LEU A 88 5.65 -9.04 4.59
N LEU A 89 5.37 -9.88 3.58
CA LEU A 89 6.36 -10.71 2.90
C LEU A 89 7.42 -9.85 2.20
N GLN A 90 7.02 -8.76 1.55
CA GLN A 90 7.96 -7.82 0.93
C GLN A 90 8.87 -7.15 1.97
N ALA A 91 8.31 -6.71 3.10
CA ALA A 91 9.09 -6.14 4.20
C ALA A 91 10.05 -7.18 4.81
N ALA A 92 9.61 -8.43 4.98
CA ALA A 92 10.44 -9.53 5.45
C ALA A 92 11.60 -9.86 4.49
N GLY A 93 11.33 -9.89 3.17
CA GLY A 93 12.38 -10.07 2.17
C GLY A 93 13.42 -8.94 2.19
N THR A 94 12.96 -7.70 2.37
CA THR A 94 13.86 -6.54 2.51
C THR A 94 14.69 -6.61 3.79
N ALA A 95 14.07 -7.03 4.91
CA ALA A 95 14.76 -7.25 6.18
C ALA A 95 15.81 -8.37 6.08
N PHE A 96 15.49 -9.46 5.38
CA PHE A 96 16.47 -10.50 5.08
C PHE A 96 17.64 -9.98 4.24
N GLY A 97 17.37 -9.11 3.26
CA GLY A 97 18.41 -8.40 2.50
C GLY A 97 19.35 -7.58 3.40
N LEU A 98 18.81 -6.91 4.41
CA LEU A 98 19.60 -6.17 5.40
C LEU A 98 20.48 -7.08 6.24
N VAL A 99 19.91 -8.16 6.79
CA VAL A 99 20.63 -9.11 7.65
C VAL A 99 21.71 -9.88 6.88
N SER A 100 21.48 -10.15 5.60
CA SER A 100 22.46 -10.80 4.71
C SER A 100 23.52 -9.84 4.14
N GLY A 101 23.45 -8.54 4.44
CA GLY A 101 24.39 -7.52 3.94
C GLY A 101 24.21 -7.16 2.47
N THR A 102 23.10 -7.56 1.84
CA THR A 102 22.80 -7.31 0.42
C THR A 102 21.95 -6.05 0.18
N ALA A 103 21.43 -5.43 1.24
CA ALA A 103 20.67 -4.19 1.19
C ALA A 103 21.34 -3.07 2.00
N PRO A 104 21.23 -1.80 1.57
CA PRO A 104 21.80 -0.67 2.31
C PRO A 104 21.07 -0.46 3.64
N THR A 105 21.76 -0.02 4.69
CA THR A 105 21.20 0.17 6.04
C THR A 105 19.97 1.10 6.09
N VAL A 106 19.88 2.06 5.17
CA VAL A 106 18.69 2.92 4.98
C VAL A 106 17.42 2.13 4.69
N ALA A 107 17.54 0.88 4.22
CA ALA A 107 16.40 0.02 3.94
C ALA A 107 15.58 -0.36 5.18
N TRP A 108 16.11 -0.20 6.39
CA TRP A 108 15.32 -0.33 7.62
C TRP A 108 14.12 0.62 7.63
N VAL A 109 14.25 1.83 7.05
CA VAL A 109 13.13 2.77 6.91
C VAL A 109 12.00 2.16 6.08
N GLY A 110 12.34 1.54 4.96
CA GLY A 110 11.36 0.88 4.10
C GLY A 110 10.73 -0.36 4.76
N VAL A 111 11.51 -1.15 5.49
CA VAL A 111 11.00 -2.28 6.29
C VAL A 111 9.97 -1.82 7.32
N THR A 112 10.31 -0.79 8.11
CA THR A 112 9.42 -0.26 9.14
C THR A 112 8.13 0.30 8.54
N ILE A 113 8.24 1.09 7.47
CA ILE A 113 7.07 1.66 6.78
C ILE A 113 6.20 0.55 6.17
N GLY A 114 6.82 -0.42 5.49
CA GLY A 114 6.13 -1.56 4.89
C GLY A 114 5.37 -2.37 5.93
N ALA A 115 5.98 -2.63 7.09
CA ALA A 115 5.34 -3.31 8.20
C ALA A 115 4.14 -2.52 8.77
N ILE A 116 4.26 -1.19 8.90
CA ILE A 116 3.16 -0.32 9.36
C ILE A 116 1.99 -0.37 8.36
N ILE A 117 2.27 -0.28 7.06
CA ILE A 117 1.23 -0.35 6.03
C ILE A 117 0.57 -1.73 6.04
N ALA A 118 1.36 -2.81 6.12
CA ALA A 118 0.86 -4.18 6.21
C ALA A 118 -0.07 -4.34 7.41
N ALA A 119 0.34 -3.86 8.59
CA ALA A 119 -0.47 -3.86 9.80
C ALA A 119 -1.77 -3.04 9.62
N GLY A 120 -1.72 -1.91 8.92
CA GLY A 120 -2.90 -1.11 8.57
C GLY A 120 -3.92 -1.89 7.71
N TYR A 121 -3.44 -2.63 6.70
CA TYR A 121 -4.30 -3.48 5.87
C TYR A 121 -4.89 -4.66 6.65
N LEU A 122 -4.10 -5.33 7.51
CA LEU A 122 -4.57 -6.42 8.38
C LEU A 122 -5.58 -5.91 9.41
N HIS A 123 -5.35 -4.73 9.99
CA HIS A 123 -6.28 -4.08 10.91
C HIS A 123 -7.60 -3.74 10.21
N SER A 124 -7.52 -3.17 9.00
CA SER A 124 -8.70 -2.91 8.16
C SER A 124 -9.45 -4.20 7.85
N ALA A 125 -8.75 -5.29 7.51
CA ALA A 125 -9.35 -6.58 7.19
C ALA A 125 -10.12 -7.15 8.38
N ARG A 126 -9.48 -7.20 9.55
CA ARG A 126 -10.08 -7.68 10.80
C ARG A 126 -11.37 -6.94 11.14
N ARG A 127 -11.36 -5.61 11.09
CA ARG A 127 -12.56 -4.80 11.36
C ARG A 127 -13.70 -5.08 10.37
N LEU A 128 -13.38 -5.19 9.08
CA LEU A 128 -14.39 -5.50 8.05
C LEU A 128 -14.97 -6.91 8.18
N SER A 129 -14.15 -7.90 8.57
CA SER A 129 -14.62 -9.26 8.86
C SER A 129 -15.64 -9.27 10.00
N VAL A 130 -15.34 -8.56 11.10
CA VAL A 130 -16.25 -8.46 12.25
C VAL A 130 -17.57 -7.79 11.85
N SER A 131 -17.52 -6.69 11.10
CA SER A 131 -18.74 -6.00 10.64
C SER A 131 -19.57 -6.82 9.65
N SER A 132 -18.95 -7.77 8.93
CA SER A 132 -19.64 -8.64 7.97
C SER A 132 -20.29 -9.87 8.63
N ALA A 133 -19.85 -10.24 9.84
CA ALA A 133 -20.36 -11.38 10.60
C ALA A 133 -21.54 -11.04 11.53
N ALA A 134 -21.86 -9.75 11.71
CA ALA A 134 -23.02 -9.34 12.51
C ALA A 134 -24.34 -9.70 11.79
N PRO A 135 -25.31 -10.35 12.45
CA PRO A 135 -26.59 -10.70 11.85
C PRO A 135 -27.34 -9.43 11.42
N ARG A 136 -27.89 -9.46 10.19
CA ARG A 136 -28.75 -8.38 9.68
C ARG A 136 -30.12 -8.52 10.36
N SER A 137 -30.34 -7.77 11.44
CA SER A 137 -31.66 -7.60 12.07
C SER A 137 -32.55 -6.69 11.21
#